data_AF-A0A519XTN0-F1
#
_entry.id   AF-A0A519XTN0-F1
#
_cell.length_a   1.000
_cell.length_b   1.000
_cell.length_c   1.000
_cell.angle_alpha   90.00
_cell.angle_beta   90.00
_cell.angle_gamma   90.00
#
_symmetry.space_group_name_H-M   'P 1'
#
loop_
_entity.id
_entity.type
_entity.pdbx_description
1 polymer ?
#
loop_
_entity_poly.entity_id
_entity_poly.type
_entity_poly.pdbx_seq_one_letter_code
_entity_poly.pdbx_strand_id
1 'polypeptide(L)'
;MKQGLLTILLAIFSTATYAQEADCKLRYTKTPTGYLMVLRQGDDVFQHLEKIALEEKIPSASIYGIGFGSKATFGFYDFEQKKFNPKTFERVEMGSLNGSIAWSDGKPSLHIHGVATDEKFSAYGGHLLSLSVGTGSMEITVLVHDKKLERKVEQPLNANVLQLHCNLK
;
A
#
# COMPACT_ATOMS: atom_id res chain seq x y z
N MET A 1 25.98 40.69 54.15
CA MET A 1 25.03 40.95 53.04
C MET A 1 25.22 39.90 51.98
N LYS A 2 24.12 39.22 51.61
CA LYS A 2 24.04 38.10 50.68
C LYS A 2 24.37 38.55 49.25
N GLN A 3 25.16 37.79 48.51
CA GLN A 3 24.97 37.65 47.06
C GLN A 3 25.18 36.18 46.70
N GLY A 4 24.06 35.49 46.47
CA GLY A 4 24.04 34.12 45.97
C GLY A 4 24.26 34.13 44.46
N LEU A 5 25.21 33.33 44.00
CA LEU A 5 25.44 33.08 42.59
C LEU A 5 24.49 31.95 42.17
N LEU A 6 23.42 32.31 41.47
CA LEU A 6 22.45 31.37 40.91
C LEU A 6 22.98 30.88 39.56
N THR A 7 23.61 29.70 39.56
CA THR A 7 24.03 29.03 38.32
C THR A 7 22.80 28.42 37.65
N ILE A 8 22.30 29.06 36.59
CA ILE A 8 21.24 28.50 35.75
C ILE A 8 21.86 27.43 34.85
N LEU A 9 21.64 26.16 35.20
CA LEU A 9 21.99 25.03 34.35
C LEU A 9 20.93 24.91 33.25
N LEU A 10 21.24 25.43 32.06
CA LEU A 10 20.36 25.30 30.90
C LEU A 10 20.51 23.87 30.34
N ALA A 11 19.65 22.95 30.76
CA ALA A 11 19.56 21.62 30.18
C ALA A 11 18.98 21.73 28.76
N ILE A 12 19.86 21.70 27.75
CA ILE A 12 19.47 21.56 26.35
C ILE A 12 18.98 20.13 26.16
N PHE A 13 17.67 19.89 26.33
CA PHE A 13 17.04 18.67 25.84
C PHE A 13 17.02 18.75 24.31
N SER A 14 18.01 18.15 23.65
CA SER A 14 17.92 17.85 22.23
C SER A 14 16.77 16.86 22.04
N THR A 15 15.64 17.32 21.53
CA THR A 15 14.62 16.42 20.99
C THR A 15 15.23 15.77 19.74
N ALA A 16 15.95 14.67 19.94
CA ALA A 16 16.34 13.81 18.84
C ALA A 16 15.05 13.28 18.23
N THR A 17 14.62 13.91 17.13
CA THR A 17 13.60 13.37 16.25
C THR A 17 14.15 12.05 15.71
N TYR A 18 13.76 10.94 16.31
CA TYR A 18 14.05 9.61 15.78
C TYR A 18 13.19 9.39 14.54
N ALA A 19 13.58 10.01 13.42
CA ALA A 19 13.26 9.47 12.12
C ALA A 19 13.94 8.09 12.04
N GLN A 20 13.22 7.07 11.58
CA GLN A 20 13.82 5.78 11.23
C GLN A 20 15.05 6.03 10.34
N GLU A 21 16.17 5.36 10.64
CA GLU A 21 17.43 5.54 9.90
C GLU A 21 17.16 5.59 8.39
N ALA A 22 17.62 6.68 7.76
CA ALA A 22 17.33 7.01 6.37
C ALA A 22 17.80 5.93 5.35
N ASP A 23 18.61 4.97 5.78
CA ASP A 23 19.18 3.89 4.97
C ASP A 23 18.52 2.51 5.19
N CYS A 24 17.38 2.42 5.90
CA CYS A 24 16.64 1.16 5.94
C CYS A 24 16.03 0.86 4.56
N LYS A 25 16.76 0.12 3.73
CA LYS A 25 16.36 -0.31 2.38
C LYS A 25 15.18 -1.28 2.40
N LEU A 26 15.00 -2.00 3.50
CA LEU A 26 13.86 -2.89 3.68
C LEU A 26 12.63 -2.07 4.07
N ARG A 27 11.56 -2.19 3.29
CA ARG A 27 10.31 -1.43 3.48
C ARG A 27 9.25 -2.18 4.29
N TYR A 28 9.59 -3.32 4.89
CA TYR A 28 8.62 -4.11 5.65
C TYR A 28 9.28 -4.86 6.81
N THR A 29 8.45 -5.26 7.77
CA THR A 29 8.81 -6.17 8.85
C THR A 29 7.80 -7.31 8.94
N LYS A 30 8.24 -8.47 9.42
CA LYS A 30 7.38 -9.64 9.61
C LYS A 30 6.47 -9.45 10.82
N THR A 31 5.24 -9.92 10.70
CA THR A 31 4.25 -9.97 11.78
C THR A 31 3.77 -11.42 11.96
N PRO A 32 3.07 -11.75 13.06
CA PRO A 32 2.51 -13.09 13.25
C PRO A 32 1.59 -13.56 12.12
N THR A 33 0.95 -12.63 11.42
CA THR A 33 -0.06 -12.90 10.38
C THR A 33 0.42 -12.55 8.96
N GLY A 34 1.69 -12.15 8.79
CA GLY A 34 2.23 -11.73 7.50
C GLY A 34 3.28 -10.64 7.66
N TYR A 35 3.02 -9.44 7.15
CA TYR A 35 3.97 -8.33 7.13
C TYR A 35 3.30 -6.98 7.37
N LEU A 36 4.05 -6.04 7.95
CA LEU A 36 3.75 -4.62 7.96
C LEU A 36 4.75 -3.92 7.05
N MET A 37 4.25 -3.27 6.01
CA MET A 37 5.02 -2.50 5.04
C MET A 37 4.84 -1.00 5.30
N VAL A 38 5.94 -0.25 5.28
CA VAL A 38 5.97 1.20 5.39
C VAL A 38 6.78 1.76 4.23
N LEU A 39 6.08 2.29 3.24
CA LEU A 39 6.67 2.92 2.06
C LEU A 39 6.91 4.41 2.30
N ARG A 40 7.90 4.97 1.60
CA ARG A 40 8.35 6.35 1.73
C ARG A 40 8.09 7.14 0.46
N GLN A 41 8.16 8.47 0.55
CA GLN A 41 8.00 9.37 -0.58
C GLN A 41 8.80 8.88 -1.80
N GLY A 42 8.13 8.81 -2.95
CA GLY A 42 8.72 8.37 -4.21
C GLY A 42 8.64 6.85 -4.46
N ASP A 43 8.32 6.04 -3.45
CA ASP A 43 8.10 4.60 -3.66
C ASP A 43 6.83 4.37 -4.51
N ASP A 44 6.90 3.41 -5.42
CA ASP A 44 5.74 2.87 -6.14
C ASP A 44 5.10 1.74 -5.33
N VAL A 45 3.83 1.88 -4.99
CA VAL A 45 3.13 0.93 -4.11
C VAL A 45 2.96 -0.44 -4.77
N PHE A 46 2.65 -0.49 -6.06
CA PHE A 46 2.43 -1.75 -6.78
C PHE A 46 3.75 -2.51 -6.91
N GLN A 47 4.83 -1.83 -7.30
CA GLN A 47 6.15 -2.45 -7.42
C GLN A 47 6.63 -3.07 -6.10
N HIS A 48 6.41 -2.40 -4.97
CA HIS A 48 6.81 -2.92 -3.67
C HIS A 48 5.95 -4.12 -3.23
N LEU A 49 4.65 -4.11 -3.54
CA LEU A 49 3.76 -5.24 -3.27
C LEU A 49 4.07 -6.46 -4.16
N GLU A 50 4.42 -6.26 -5.42
CA GLU A 50 4.89 -7.32 -6.31
C GLU A 50 6.23 -7.88 -5.84
N LYS A 51 7.15 -7.00 -5.43
CA LYS A 51 8.47 -7.38 -4.92
C LYS A 51 8.38 -8.24 -3.67
N ILE A 52 7.61 -7.84 -2.64
CA ILE A 52 7.46 -8.65 -1.43
C ILE A 52 6.79 -10.00 -1.74
N ALA A 53 5.84 -10.03 -2.69
CA ALA A 53 5.19 -11.28 -3.09
C ALA A 53 6.20 -12.29 -3.66
N LEU A 54 7.17 -11.81 -4.45
CA LEU A 54 8.24 -12.62 -5.03
C LEU A 54 9.30 -13.01 -3.99
N GLU A 55 9.83 -12.04 -3.24
CA GLU A 55 10.93 -12.25 -2.29
C GLU A 55 10.52 -13.20 -1.15
N GLU A 56 9.34 -12.98 -0.58
CA GLU A 56 8.83 -13.76 0.54
C GLU A 56 8.00 -14.98 0.09
N LYS A 57 7.90 -15.20 -1.23
CA LYS A 57 7.15 -16.33 -1.84
C LYS A 57 5.72 -16.43 -1.32
N ILE A 58 5.03 -15.29 -1.22
CA ILE A 58 3.68 -15.19 -0.67
C ILE A 58 2.70 -16.00 -1.54
N PRO A 59 2.01 -17.03 -1.00
CA PRO A 59 1.06 -17.81 -1.78
C PRO A 59 -0.13 -16.98 -2.25
N SER A 60 -0.74 -16.25 -1.33
CA SER A 60 -1.70 -15.17 -1.58
C SER A 60 -1.80 -14.30 -0.32
N ALA A 61 -2.37 -13.11 -0.43
CA ALA A 61 -2.56 -12.23 0.71
C ALA A 61 -3.78 -11.33 0.53
N SER A 62 -4.33 -10.86 1.65
CA SER A 62 -5.18 -9.66 1.70
C SER A 62 -4.31 -8.47 2.11
N ILE A 63 -4.59 -7.30 1.54
CA ILE A 63 -3.88 -6.07 1.89
C ILE A 63 -4.86 -4.99 2.32
N TYR A 64 -4.44 -4.19 3.29
CA TYR A 64 -5.14 -3.00 3.73
C TYR A 64 -4.13 -1.93 4.16
N GLY A 65 -4.40 -0.67 3.85
CA GLY A 65 -3.48 0.40 4.16
C GLY A 65 -4.05 1.81 4.03
N ILE A 66 -3.24 2.77 4.45
CA ILE A 66 -3.51 4.22 4.44
C ILE A 66 -2.21 4.98 4.17
N GLY A 67 -2.31 6.24 3.74
CA GLY A 67 -1.14 7.09 3.61
C GLY A 67 -1.30 8.24 2.64
N PHE A 68 -0.19 8.75 2.12
CA PHE A 68 -0.17 9.92 1.24
C PHE A 68 0.19 9.51 -0.19
N GLY A 69 -0.62 9.90 -1.16
CA GLY A 69 -0.38 9.69 -2.59
C GLY A 69 0.10 10.95 -3.29
N SER A 70 1.28 10.93 -3.91
CA SER A 70 1.69 12.01 -4.83
C SER A 70 0.88 11.93 -6.12
N LYS A 71 0.61 10.71 -6.59
CA LYS A 71 -0.20 10.40 -7.76
C LYS A 71 -0.97 9.09 -7.53
N ALA A 72 -2.29 9.15 -7.59
CA ALA A 72 -3.19 7.99 -7.55
C ALA A 72 -3.98 7.93 -8.86
N THR A 73 -3.83 6.85 -9.62
CA THR A 73 -4.55 6.66 -10.89
C THR A 73 -5.60 5.57 -10.69
N PHE A 74 -6.87 5.95 -10.76
CA PHE A 74 -7.99 5.01 -10.75
C PHE A 74 -8.44 4.68 -12.17
N GLY A 75 -9.04 3.51 -12.35
CA GLY A 75 -9.64 3.07 -13.61
C GLY A 75 -11.07 2.59 -13.42
N PHE A 76 -11.98 3.03 -14.28
CA PHE A 76 -13.28 2.39 -14.44
C PHE A 76 -13.24 1.50 -15.68
N TYR A 77 -13.58 0.22 -15.55
CA TYR A 77 -13.52 -0.71 -16.69
C TYR A 77 -14.73 -0.51 -17.59
N ASP A 78 -14.48 -0.20 -18.86
CA ASP A 78 -15.48 -0.16 -19.92
C ASP A 78 -15.56 -1.52 -20.60
N PHE A 79 -16.67 -2.23 -20.42
CA PHE A 79 -16.87 -3.58 -20.96
C PHE A 79 -17.08 -3.60 -22.48
N GLU A 80 -17.60 -2.51 -23.06
CA GLU A 80 -17.78 -2.40 -24.52
C GLU A 80 -16.42 -2.20 -25.20
N GLN A 81 -15.63 -1.27 -24.68
CA GLN A 81 -14.30 -0.93 -25.20
C GLN A 81 -13.19 -1.87 -24.70
N LYS A 82 -13.50 -2.74 -23.74
CA LYS A 82 -12.60 -3.69 -23.08
C LYS A 82 -11.31 -3.04 -22.52
N LYS A 83 -11.43 -1.83 -21.99
CA LYS A 83 -10.30 -1.05 -21.46
C LYS A 83 -10.70 -0.25 -20.22
N PHE A 84 -9.71 0.11 -19.41
CA PHE A 84 -9.93 1.05 -18.32
C PHE A 84 -9.98 2.49 -18.84
N ASN A 85 -10.91 3.28 -18.31
CA ASN A 85 -10.96 4.74 -18.44
C ASN A 85 -10.23 5.34 -17.22
N PRO A 86 -8.97 5.79 -17.36
CA PRO A 86 -8.16 6.22 -16.24
C PRO A 86 -8.49 7.65 -15.80
N LYS A 87 -8.41 7.90 -14.50
CA LYS A 87 -8.40 9.24 -13.91
C LYS A 87 -7.33 9.35 -12.83
N THR A 88 -6.46 10.35 -12.96
CA THR A 88 -5.38 10.62 -12.03
C THR A 88 -5.76 11.73 -11.07
N PHE A 89 -5.43 11.55 -9.79
CA PHE A 89 -5.47 12.57 -8.75
C PHE A 89 -4.08 12.74 -8.17
N GLU A 90 -3.68 13.99 -7.92
CA GLU A 90 -2.36 14.33 -7.38
C GLU A 90 -2.49 14.88 -5.97
N ARG A 91 -1.46 14.67 -5.14
CA ARG A 91 -1.38 15.18 -3.75
C ARG A 91 -2.64 14.85 -2.92
N VAL A 92 -2.97 13.57 -2.83
CA VAL A 92 -4.16 13.08 -2.12
C VAL A 92 -3.80 12.33 -0.85
N GLU A 93 -4.68 12.40 0.14
CA GLU A 93 -4.72 11.44 1.24
C GLU A 93 -5.35 10.15 0.74
N MET A 94 -4.70 9.01 0.92
CA MET A 94 -5.26 7.68 0.70
C MET A 94 -5.95 7.21 1.98
N GLY A 95 -7.20 7.60 2.14
CA GLY A 95 -8.04 7.21 3.28
C GLY A 95 -8.32 5.72 3.35
N SER A 96 -8.21 5.00 2.23
CA SER A 96 -8.10 3.53 2.25
C SER A 96 -7.41 2.98 1.01
N LEU A 97 -6.75 1.84 1.22
CA LEU A 97 -6.27 0.92 0.20
C LEU A 97 -6.70 -0.47 0.64
N ASN A 98 -7.37 -1.23 -0.21
CA ASN A 98 -7.88 -2.56 0.08
C ASN A 98 -7.67 -3.46 -1.13
N GLY A 99 -7.19 -4.68 -0.93
CA GLY A 99 -6.94 -5.55 -2.07
C GLY A 99 -6.46 -6.95 -1.73
N SER A 100 -5.96 -7.62 -2.76
CA SER A 100 -5.39 -8.97 -2.67
C SER A 100 -4.12 -9.11 -3.50
N ILE A 101 -3.20 -9.94 -3.01
CA ILE A 101 -2.09 -10.51 -3.78
C ILE A 101 -2.49 -11.93 -4.18
N ALA A 102 -2.41 -12.23 -5.48
CA ALA A 102 -2.60 -13.56 -6.05
C ALA A 102 -1.56 -13.78 -7.18
N TRP A 103 -1.79 -14.77 -8.05
CA TRP A 103 -0.90 -15.07 -9.17
C TRP A 103 -1.66 -15.17 -10.50
N SER A 104 -1.01 -14.80 -11.60
CA SER A 104 -1.46 -15.08 -12.97
C SER A 104 -0.23 -15.39 -13.80
N ASP A 105 -0.23 -16.51 -14.53
CA ASP A 105 0.88 -16.93 -15.40
C ASP A 105 2.27 -16.86 -14.72
N GLY A 106 2.32 -17.30 -13.46
CA GLY A 106 3.55 -17.33 -12.66
C GLY A 106 4.04 -15.96 -12.15
N LYS A 107 3.31 -14.88 -12.39
CA LYS A 107 3.63 -13.52 -11.90
C LYS A 107 2.66 -13.08 -10.80
N PRO A 108 3.09 -12.23 -9.85
CA PRO A 108 2.17 -11.59 -8.92
C PRO A 108 1.04 -10.88 -9.66
N SER A 109 -0.18 -11.02 -9.16
CA SER A 109 -1.37 -10.40 -9.70
C SER A 109 -2.08 -9.65 -8.57
N LEU A 110 -1.90 -8.33 -8.57
CA LEU A 110 -2.51 -7.44 -7.59
C LEU A 110 -3.91 -7.05 -8.04
N HIS A 111 -4.85 -7.02 -7.09
CA HIS A 111 -6.16 -6.41 -7.29
C HIS A 111 -6.42 -5.47 -6.13
N ILE A 112 -6.40 -4.16 -6.40
CA ILE A 112 -6.40 -3.13 -5.37
C ILE A 112 -7.46 -2.09 -5.70
N HIS A 113 -8.30 -1.78 -4.72
CA HIS A 113 -9.20 -0.64 -4.71
C HIS A 113 -8.75 0.35 -3.65
N GLY A 114 -9.15 1.61 -3.79
CA GLY A 114 -8.85 2.63 -2.78
C GLY A 114 -9.85 3.78 -2.77
N VAL A 115 -9.71 4.59 -1.73
CA VAL A 115 -10.39 5.88 -1.58
C VAL A 115 -9.32 6.94 -1.31
N ALA A 116 -9.32 7.97 -2.14
CA ALA A 116 -8.45 9.13 -2.06
C ALA A 116 -9.28 10.39 -1.74
N THR A 117 -8.74 11.30 -0.94
CA THR A 117 -9.34 12.62 -0.68
C THR A 117 -8.37 13.74 -0.98
N ASP A 118 -8.85 14.81 -1.61
CA ASP A 118 -8.07 16.01 -1.88
C ASP A 118 -8.10 17.02 -0.70
N GLU A 119 -7.44 18.17 -0.89
CA GLU A 119 -7.43 19.27 0.09
C GLU A 119 -8.82 19.86 0.41
N LYS A 120 -9.82 19.57 -0.43
CA LYS A 120 -11.22 19.99 -0.23
C LYS A 120 -12.06 18.89 0.41
N PHE A 121 -11.44 17.78 0.80
CA PHE A 121 -12.08 16.56 1.31
C PHE A 121 -13.07 15.92 0.32
N SER A 122 -12.92 16.18 -0.98
CA SER A 122 -13.67 15.46 -2.00
C SER A 122 -13.15 14.03 -2.09
N ALA A 123 -14.04 13.05 -2.01
CA ALA A 123 -13.67 11.64 -2.09
C ALA A 123 -13.72 11.11 -3.53
N TYR A 124 -12.66 10.40 -3.91
CA TYR A 124 -12.50 9.72 -5.19
C TYR A 124 -12.08 8.28 -4.93
N GLY A 125 -12.46 7.34 -5.79
CA GLY A 125 -12.10 5.95 -5.56
C GLY A 125 -12.42 5.03 -6.72
N GLY A 126 -12.15 3.75 -6.49
CA GLY A 126 -12.37 2.69 -7.46
C GLY A 126 -11.17 1.74 -7.55
N HIS A 127 -11.03 1.10 -8.70
CA HIS A 127 -9.91 0.22 -9.01
C HIS A 127 -8.64 1.04 -9.24
N LEU A 128 -7.57 0.75 -8.51
CA LEU A 128 -6.28 1.42 -8.66
C LEU A 128 -5.48 0.79 -9.80
N LEU A 129 -4.99 1.64 -10.70
CA LEU A 129 -4.07 1.27 -11.79
C LEU A 129 -2.63 1.57 -11.42
N SER A 130 -2.40 2.61 -10.62
CA SER A 130 -1.08 2.96 -10.08
C SER A 130 -1.22 3.87 -8.85
N LEU A 131 -0.21 3.82 -7.97
CA LEU A 131 -0.13 4.66 -6.79
C LEU A 131 1.33 4.93 -6.41
N SER A 132 1.72 6.20 -6.39
CA SER A 132 3.04 6.66 -5.95
C SER A 132 2.91 7.38 -4.61
N VAL A 133 3.82 7.11 -3.67
CA VAL A 133 3.79 7.72 -2.33
C VAL A 133 4.18 9.20 -2.40
N GLY A 134 3.40 10.04 -1.71
CA GLY A 134 3.60 11.49 -1.61
C GLY A 134 4.50 11.91 -0.46
N THR A 135 4.43 13.19 -0.09
CA THR A 135 5.17 13.73 1.05
C THR A 135 4.59 13.20 2.35
N GLY A 136 5.07 12.03 2.77
CA GLY A 136 4.58 11.25 3.89
C GLY A 136 5.02 9.78 3.76
N SER A 137 4.12 8.86 4.14
CA SER A 137 4.31 7.41 4.01
C SER A 137 3.04 6.72 3.50
N MET A 138 3.18 5.45 3.14
CA MET A 138 2.07 4.52 2.97
C MET A 138 2.29 3.33 3.91
N GLU A 139 1.35 3.09 4.79
CA GLU A 139 1.38 1.98 5.75
C GLU A 139 0.42 0.91 5.28
N ILE A 140 0.94 -0.29 5.01
CA ILE A 140 0.19 -1.38 4.40
C ILE A 140 0.42 -2.64 5.22
N THR A 141 -0.66 -3.21 5.74
CA THR A 141 -0.61 -4.57 6.28
C THR A 141 -0.84 -5.58 5.18
N VAL A 142 0.05 -6.57 5.11
CA VAL A 142 -0.05 -7.71 4.21
C VAL A 142 -0.40 -8.94 5.06
N LEU A 143 -1.67 -9.33 5.02
CA LEU A 143 -2.20 -10.50 5.72
C LEU A 143 -2.05 -11.72 4.82
N VAL A 144 -1.11 -12.61 5.15
CA VAL A 144 -0.73 -13.74 4.29
C VAL A 144 -1.66 -14.93 4.51
N HIS A 145 -2.03 -15.60 3.43
CA HIS A 145 -2.81 -16.83 3.42
C HIS A 145 -1.92 -18.03 3.07
N ASP A 146 -2.34 -19.23 3.52
CA ASP A 146 -1.57 -20.47 3.34
C ASP A 146 -1.76 -21.12 1.95
N LYS A 147 -2.77 -20.69 1.19
CA LYS A 147 -3.06 -21.21 -0.14
C LYS A 147 -2.55 -20.29 -1.23
N LYS A 148 -1.89 -20.89 -2.22
CA LYS A 148 -1.62 -20.22 -3.49
C LYS A 148 -2.95 -20.06 -4.22
N LEU A 149 -3.30 -18.84 -4.60
CA LEU A 149 -4.51 -18.54 -5.36
C LEU A 149 -4.12 -17.92 -6.70
N GLU A 150 -4.90 -18.24 -7.73
CA GLU A 150 -4.65 -17.78 -9.10
C GLU A 150 -5.85 -17.00 -9.62
N ARG A 151 -5.58 -15.99 -10.44
CA ARG A 151 -6.60 -15.32 -11.25
C ARG A 151 -6.65 -15.97 -12.62
N LYS A 152 -7.86 -16.21 -13.11
CA LYS A 152 -8.12 -16.69 -14.46
C LYS A 152 -9.20 -15.86 -15.11
N VAL A 153 -9.14 -15.72 -16.43
CA VAL A 153 -10.21 -15.09 -17.20
C VAL A 153 -11.43 -15.99 -17.14
N GLU A 154 -12.51 -15.50 -16.52
CA GLU A 154 -13.78 -16.19 -16.43
C GLU A 154 -14.66 -15.84 -17.63
N GLN A 155 -15.26 -16.84 -18.26
CA GLN A 155 -16.23 -16.65 -19.34
C GLN A 155 -17.65 -16.91 -18.81
N PRO A 156 -18.66 -16.12 -19.24
CA PRO A 156 -18.62 -15.10 -20.29
C PRO A 156 -18.19 -13.70 -19.81
N LEU A 157 -17.80 -13.54 -18.54
CA LEU A 157 -17.50 -12.24 -17.92
C LEU A 157 -16.32 -11.51 -18.57
N ASN A 158 -15.40 -12.24 -19.19
CA ASN A 158 -14.16 -11.74 -19.78
C ASN A 158 -13.34 -10.89 -18.80
N ALA A 159 -13.33 -11.30 -17.52
CA ALA A 159 -12.66 -10.60 -16.42
C ALA A 159 -11.80 -11.58 -15.62
N ASN A 160 -10.72 -11.08 -15.01
CA ASN A 160 -9.83 -11.87 -14.16
C ASN A 160 -10.45 -12.10 -12.78
N VAL A 161 -10.98 -13.30 -12.56
CA VAL A 161 -11.61 -13.70 -11.29
C VAL A 161 -10.62 -14.52 -10.47
N LEU A 162 -10.57 -14.25 -9.17
CA LEU A 162 -9.76 -15.03 -8.22
C LEU A 162 -10.41 -16.39 -8.02
N GLN A 163 -9.66 -17.44 -8.33
CA GLN A 163 -10.16 -18.81 -8.27
C GLN A 163 -9.97 -19.36 -6.86
N LEU A 164 -11.04 -19.91 -6.29
CA LEU A 164 -10.99 -20.63 -5.03
C LEU A 164 -10.91 -22.14 -5.30
N HIS A 165 -10.12 -22.85 -4.49
CA HIS A 165 -10.11 -24.30 -4.52
C HIS A 165 -11.38 -24.82 -3.84
N CYS A 166 -12.40 -25.13 -4.64
CA CYS A 166 -13.58 -25.83 -4.16
C CYS A 166 -13.23 -27.31 -3.96
N ASN A 167 -12.68 -27.67 -2.81
CA ASN A 167 -12.71 -29.05 -2.36
C ASN A 167 -14.15 -29.34 -1.95
N LEU A 168 -14.95 -29.90 -2.87
CA LEU A 168 -16.18 -30.58 -2.49
C LEU A 168 -15.76 -31.70 -1.53
N LYS A 169 -16.09 -31.54 -0.26
CA LYS A 169 -16.10 -32.67 0.68
C LYS A 169 -17.21 -33.63 0.28
#